data_AF-A0A967KPQ5-F1
#
_entry.id   AF-A0A967KPQ5-F1
#
_cell.length_a   1.000
_cell.length_b   1.000
_cell.length_c   1.000
_cell.angle_alpha   90.00
_cell.angle_beta   90.00
_cell.angle_gamma   90.00
#
_symmetry.space_group_name_H-M   'P 1'
#
loop_
_entity.id
_entity.type
_entity.pdbx_description
1 polymer ?
#
loop_
_entity_poly.entity_id
_entity_poly.type
_entity_poly.pdbx_seq_one_letter_code
_entity_poly.pdbx_strand_id
1 'polypeptide(L)'
;MKIEFEHVCRRPQWPVWAVIVVLVWLALGGAALLLISYYDRAVSLCLFKRMTGLPCPTCGFTRGVLSGLSGMPGRGWLYNPLLFSVLLLFFLVTGIRVFFARAVKIHLTGMERAITWLLAGGLFAANWAYVIFYVG
;
A
#
# COMPACT_ATOMS: atom_id res chain seq x y z
N MET A 1 -24.16 -1.02 11.05
CA MET A 1 -23.32 -0.35 10.05
C MET A 1 -24.22 0.41 9.08
N LYS A 2 -24.13 1.74 9.04
CA LYS A 2 -24.89 2.58 8.08
C LYS A 2 -23.91 3.16 7.05
N ILE A 3 -24.16 2.91 5.77
CA ILE A 3 -23.34 3.41 4.65
C ILE A 3 -24.12 4.53 3.96
N GLU A 4 -23.58 5.74 3.95
CA GLU A 4 -24.18 6.89 3.29
C GLU A 4 -23.25 7.40 2.19
N PHE A 5 -23.83 7.78 1.04
CA PHE A 5 -23.10 8.43 -0.05
C PHE A 5 -23.34 9.94 0.04
N GLU A 6 -22.27 10.68 0.31
CA GLU A 6 -22.32 12.14 0.34
C GLU A 6 -21.69 12.72 -0.93
N HIS A 7 -22.28 13.79 -1.44
CA HIS A 7 -21.69 14.56 -2.53
C HIS A 7 -20.58 15.44 -1.94
N VAL A 8 -19.37 15.32 -2.48
CA VAL A 8 -18.17 16.00 -1.99
C VAL A 8 -17.45 16.71 -3.11
N CYS A 9 -16.58 17.68 -2.79
CA CYS A 9 -15.71 18.28 -3.78
C CYS A 9 -14.82 17.20 -4.44
N ARG A 10 -14.81 17.18 -5.78
CA ARG A 10 -14.03 16.23 -6.60
C ARG A 10 -12.54 16.27 -6.27
N ARG A 11 -12.01 17.46 -5.98
CA ARG A 11 -10.59 17.65 -5.64
C ARG A 11 -10.39 17.38 -4.16
N PRO A 12 -9.66 16.31 -3.77
CA PRO A 12 -9.24 16.16 -2.40
C PRO A 12 -8.24 17.27 -2.09
N GLN A 13 -8.33 17.86 -0.90
CA GLN A 13 -7.31 18.79 -0.42
C GLN A 13 -6.11 17.97 0.06
N TRP A 14 -5.35 17.43 -0.90
CA TRP A 14 -4.13 16.69 -0.58
C TRP A 14 -3.17 17.64 0.13
N PRO A 15 -2.73 17.30 1.35
CA PRO A 15 -1.77 18.16 2.01
C PRO A 15 -0.44 18.10 1.26
N VAL A 16 0.24 19.23 1.16
CA VAL A 16 1.48 19.37 0.38
C VAL A 16 2.55 18.37 0.81
N TRP A 17 2.63 18.06 2.11
CA TRP A 17 3.57 17.07 2.62
C TRP A 17 3.35 15.67 2.02
N ALA A 18 2.11 15.27 1.73
CA ALA A 18 1.84 13.95 1.16
C ALA A 18 2.37 13.88 -0.28
N VAL A 19 2.21 14.96 -1.04
CA VAL A 19 2.77 15.08 -2.39
C VAL A 19 4.31 15.03 -2.33
N ILE A 20 4.92 15.77 -1.41
CA ILE A 20 6.39 15.77 -1.23
C ILE A 20 6.88 14.36 -0.90
N VAL A 21 6.24 13.65 0.03
CA VAL A 21 6.61 12.28 0.41
C VAL A 21 6.56 11.35 -0.81
N VAL A 22 5.50 11.42 -1.63
CA VAL A 22 5.40 10.60 -2.85
C VAL A 22 6.51 10.94 -3.84
N LEU A 23 6.79 12.22 -4.08
CA LEU A 23 7.85 12.66 -4.99
C LEU A 23 9.23 12.19 -4.53
N VAL A 24 9.54 12.31 -3.24
CA VAL A 24 10.79 11.84 -2.65
C VAL A 24 10.92 10.32 -2.81
N TRP A 25 9.85 9.56 -2.53
CA TRP A 25 9.86 8.11 -2.71
C TRP A 25 10.05 7.68 -4.17
N LEU A 26 9.42 8.38 -5.12
CA LEU A 26 9.61 8.15 -6.55
C LEU A 26 11.04 8.46 -6.99
N ALA A 27 11.62 9.56 -6.50
CA ALA A 27 13.01 9.92 -6.79
C ALA A 27 13.99 8.87 -6.23
N LEU A 28 13.80 8.43 -4.98
CA LEU A 28 14.62 7.37 -4.37
C LEU A 28 14.49 6.04 -5.11
N GLY A 29 13.26 5.66 -5.47
CA GLY A 29 12.99 4.45 -6.26
C GLY A 29 13.62 4.51 -7.65
N GLY A 30 13.51 5.65 -8.34
CA GLY A 30 14.14 5.89 -9.64
C GLY A 30 15.66 5.84 -9.56
N ALA A 31 16.26 6.53 -8.58
CA ALA A 31 17.72 6.48 -8.35
C ALA A 31 18.20 5.06 -8.05
N ALA A 32 17.45 4.30 -7.25
CA ALA A 32 17.75 2.89 -6.98
C ALA A 32 17.72 2.03 -8.24
N LEU A 33 16.71 2.19 -9.11
CA LEU A 33 16.62 1.46 -10.38
C LEU A 33 17.80 1.81 -11.32
N LEU A 34 18.17 3.09 -11.40
CA LEU A 34 19.33 3.53 -12.18
C LEU A 34 20.62 2.90 -11.66
N LEU A 35 20.84 2.91 -10.35
CA LEU A 35 22.01 2.28 -9.72
C LEU A 35 22.06 0.77 -9.97
N ILE A 36 20.92 0.07 -9.85
CA ILE A 36 20.84 -1.37 -10.15
C ILE A 36 21.20 -1.63 -11.61
N SER A 37 20.68 -0.82 -12.54
CA SER A 37 20.98 -0.97 -13.98
C SER A 37 22.44 -0.70 -14.33
N TYR A 38 23.10 0.21 -13.60
CA TYR A 38 24.49 0.57 -13.86
C TYR A 38 25.49 -0.40 -13.25
N TYR A 39 25.22 -0.90 -12.04
CA TYR A 39 26.15 -1.75 -11.29
C TYR A 39 25.86 -3.25 -11.37
N ASP A 40 24.75 -3.65 -12.00
CA ASP A 40 24.24 -5.04 -12.10
C ASP A 40 24.20 -5.79 -10.75
N ARG A 41 23.99 -5.04 -9.65
CA ARG A 41 23.88 -5.59 -8.30
C ARG A 41 22.49 -5.35 -7.76
N ALA A 42 21.87 -6.41 -7.25
CA ALA A 42 20.60 -6.33 -6.54
C ALA A 42 20.78 -5.53 -5.25
N VAL A 43 20.28 -4.29 -5.23
CA VAL A 43 20.27 -3.45 -4.03
C VAL A 43 19.04 -3.80 -3.19
N SER A 44 19.23 -4.36 -2.00
CA SER A 44 18.15 -4.48 -1.02
C SER A 44 17.74 -3.09 -0.53
N LEU A 45 16.60 -2.57 -0.95
CA LEU A 45 16.15 -1.21 -0.59
C LEU A 45 15.54 -1.11 0.82
N CYS A 46 15.30 -2.23 1.49
CA CYS A 46 14.68 -2.24 2.82
C CYS A 46 15.75 -2.10 3.92
N LEU A 47 15.89 -0.89 4.47
CA LEU A 47 16.74 -0.62 5.64
C LEU A 47 16.35 -1.47 6.85
N PHE A 48 15.05 -1.67 7.09
CA PHE A 48 14.56 -2.49 8.19
C PHE A 48 15.10 -3.93 8.09
N LYS A 49 14.99 -4.56 6.92
CA LYS A 49 15.52 -5.91 6.70
C LYS A 49 17.04 -5.96 6.84
N ARG A 50 17.76 -4.92 6.42
CA ARG A 50 19.22 -4.83 6.60
C ARG A 50 19.62 -4.75 8.08
N MET A 51 18.82 -4.07 8.91
CA MET A 51 19.13 -3.87 10.32
C MET A 51 18.66 -5.04 11.21
N THR A 52 17.45 -5.56 10.98
CA THR A 52 16.83 -6.57 11.83
C THR A 52 16.95 -7.99 11.29
N GLY A 53 17.33 -8.16 10.02
CA GLY A 53 17.28 -9.43 9.31
C GLY A 53 15.87 -9.87 8.90
N LEU A 54 14.82 -9.21 9.41
CA LEU A 54 13.43 -9.57 9.17
C LEU A 54 12.78 -8.63 8.14
N PRO A 55 11.92 -9.14 7.24
CA PRO A 55 11.14 -8.27 6.37
C PRO A 55 10.12 -7.47 7.19
N CYS A 56 9.96 -6.18 6.86
CA CYS A 56 8.92 -5.35 7.44
C CYS A 56 7.53 -5.70 6.86
N PRO A 57 6.43 -5.27 7.48
CA PRO A 57 5.07 -5.54 6.99
C PRO A 57 4.79 -5.01 5.57
N THR A 58 5.58 -4.05 5.10
CA THR A 58 5.49 -3.47 3.74
C THR A 58 6.56 -4.01 2.78
N CYS A 59 7.39 -4.97 3.20
CA CYS A 59 8.31 -5.65 2.30
C CYS A 59 7.55 -6.35 1.16
N GLY A 60 8.20 -6.44 0.01
CA GLY A 60 7.57 -6.99 -1.20
C GLY A 60 6.94 -5.95 -2.12
N PHE A 61 6.79 -4.68 -1.70
CA PHE A 61 6.22 -3.62 -2.53
C PHE A 61 6.93 -3.46 -3.88
N THR A 62 8.24 -3.23 -3.89
CA THR A 62 9.00 -3.03 -5.15
C THR A 62 8.91 -4.25 -6.08
N ARG A 63 9.03 -5.47 -5.53
CA ARG A 63 8.90 -6.72 -6.31
C ARG A 63 7.49 -6.87 -6.88
N GLY A 64 6.47 -6.55 -6.09
CA GLY A 64 5.09 -6.61 -6.53
C GLY A 64 4.75 -5.59 -7.61
N VAL A 65 5.26 -4.35 -7.48
CA VAL A 65 5.12 -3.32 -8.52
C VAL A 65 5.83 -3.76 -9.82
N LEU A 66 7.07 -4.23 -9.74
CA LEU A 66 7.79 -4.72 -10.91
C LEU A 66 7.07 -5.90 -11.58
N SER A 67 6.60 -6.90 -10.82
CA SER A 67 5.83 -8.02 -11.36
C SER A 67 4.51 -7.57 -11.99
N GLY A 68 3.85 -6.56 -11.42
CA GLY A 68 2.65 -5.96 -12.00
C GLY A 68 2.94 -5.27 -13.33
N LEU A 69 4.03 -4.50 -13.39
CA LEU A 69 4.49 -3.82 -14.61
C LEU A 69 4.95 -4.80 -15.69
N SER A 70 5.50 -5.96 -15.32
CA SER A 70 5.85 -7.04 -16.24
C SER A 70 4.65 -7.86 -16.74
N GLY A 71 3.42 -7.41 -16.49
CA GLY A 71 2.19 -8.08 -16.96
C GLY A 71 1.73 -9.26 -16.11
N MET A 72 2.28 -9.45 -14.90
CA MET A 72 1.91 -10.52 -13.98
C MET A 72 1.35 -9.97 -12.66
N PRO A 73 0.19 -9.27 -12.68
CA PRO A 73 -0.36 -8.62 -11.49
C PRO A 73 -0.75 -9.59 -10.37
N GLY A 74 -1.20 -10.81 -10.71
CA GLY A 74 -1.53 -11.83 -9.71
C GLY A 74 -0.31 -12.28 -8.90
N ARG A 75 0.85 -12.46 -9.55
CA ARG A 75 2.12 -12.70 -8.85
C ARG A 75 2.57 -11.47 -8.07
N GLY A 76 2.33 -10.28 -8.62
CA GLY A 76 2.57 -9.00 -7.94
C GLY A 76 1.86 -8.92 -6.59
N TRP A 77 0.57 -9.25 -6.57
CA TRP A 77 -0.28 -9.23 -5.37
C TRP A 77 0.22 -10.19 -4.29
N LEU A 78 0.68 -11.39 -4.68
CA LEU A 78 1.23 -12.37 -3.74
C LEU A 78 2.49 -11.89 -3.02
N TYR A 79 3.20 -10.86 -3.49
CA TYR A 79 4.33 -10.32 -2.72
C TYR A 79 3.92 -9.56 -1.46
N ASN A 80 2.72 -8.99 -1.42
CA ASN A 80 2.17 -8.36 -0.21
C ASN A 80 0.64 -8.17 -0.34
N PRO A 81 -0.15 -9.23 -0.09
CA PRO A 81 -1.58 -9.23 -0.35
C PRO A 81 -2.33 -8.08 0.33
N LEU A 82 -2.02 -7.82 1.61
CA LEU A 82 -2.69 -6.74 2.35
C LEU A 82 -2.34 -5.37 1.78
N LEU A 83 -1.06 -5.10 1.51
CA LEU A 83 -0.62 -3.81 0.97
C LEU A 83 -1.28 -3.52 -0.38
N PHE A 84 -1.24 -4.48 -1.31
CA PHE A 84 -1.82 -4.27 -2.64
C PHE A 84 -3.35 -4.20 -2.61
N SER A 85 -4.01 -4.93 -1.71
CA SER A 85 -5.46 -4.83 -1.54
C SER A 85 -5.89 -3.47 -0.97
N VAL A 86 -5.16 -2.95 0.02
CA VAL A 86 -5.40 -1.62 0.59
C VAL A 86 -5.14 -0.52 -0.44
N LEU A 87 -4.04 -0.62 -1.22
CA LEU A 87 -3.75 0.33 -2.30
C LEU A 87 -4.84 0.30 -3.37
N LEU A 88 -5.30 -0.88 -3.78
CA LEU A 88 -6.40 -1.01 -4.75
C LEU A 88 -7.68 -0.33 -4.23
N LEU A 89 -8.09 -0.62 -2.99
CA LEU A 89 -9.23 0.03 -2.36
C LEU A 89 -9.07 1.55 -2.29
N PHE A 90 -7.87 2.02 -1.92
CA PHE A 90 -7.55 3.44 -1.87
C PHE A 90 -7.70 4.12 -3.25
N PHE A 91 -7.16 3.52 -4.31
CA PHE A 91 -7.30 4.04 -5.67
C PHE A 91 -8.74 3.99 -6.17
N LEU A 92 -9.50 2.94 -5.85
CA LEU A 92 -10.92 2.85 -6.19
C LEU A 92 -11.75 3.93 -5.52
N VAL A 93 -11.61 4.12 -4.20
CA VAL A 93 -12.34 5.15 -3.46
C VAL A 93 -11.95 6.56 -3.93
N THR A 94 -10.66 6.79 -4.17
CA THR A 94 -10.17 8.08 -4.69
C THR A 94 -10.67 8.32 -6.11
N GLY A 95 -10.67 7.30 -6.97
CA GLY A 95 -11.23 7.35 -8.32
C GLY A 95 -12.71 7.69 -8.29
N ILE A 96 -13.49 7.01 -7.43
CA ILE A 96 -14.92 7.31 -7.26
C ILE A 96 -15.13 8.77 -6.86
N ARG A 97 -14.31 9.29 -5.94
CA ARG A 97 -14.38 10.69 -5.52
C ARG A 97 -14.04 11.66 -6.65
N VAL A 98 -12.96 11.41 -7.39
CA VAL A 98 -12.47 12.30 -8.45
C VAL A 98 -13.44 12.32 -9.64
N PHE A 99 -13.94 11.15 -10.07
CA PHE A 99 -14.82 11.03 -11.23
C PHE A 99 -16.29 11.33 -10.92
N PHE A 100 -16.82 10.81 -9.81
CA PHE A 100 -18.24 10.90 -9.48
C PHE A 100 -18.58 11.93 -8.40
N ALA A 101 -17.60 12.64 -7.82
CA ALA A 101 -17.82 13.59 -6.73
C ALA A 101 -18.51 12.96 -5.50
N ARG A 102 -18.33 11.66 -5.28
CA ARG A 102 -18.98 10.92 -4.18
C ARG A 102 -17.97 10.44 -3.16
N ALA A 103 -18.32 10.51 -1.89
CA ALA A 103 -17.60 9.88 -0.81
C ALA A 103 -18.50 8.86 -0.10
N VAL A 104 -17.90 7.74 0.30
CA VAL A 104 -18.55 6.74 1.14
C VAL A 104 -18.26 7.10 2.59
N LYS A 105 -19.32 7.38 3.36
CA LYS A 105 -19.22 7.60 4.81
C LYS A 105 -19.75 6.36 5.52
N ILE A 106 -18.91 5.77 6.37
CA ILE A 106 -19.25 4.56 7.11
C ILE A 106 -19.40 4.97 8.58
N HIS A 107 -20.63 4.89 9.08
CA HIS A 107 -20.90 5.07 10.50
C HIS A 107 -20.83 3.71 11.20
N LEU A 108 -19.80 3.55 12.03
CA LEU A 108 -19.56 2.38 12.87
C LEU A 108 -20.03 2.66 14.30
N THR A 109 -20.76 1.72 14.90
CA THR A 109 -21.04 1.74 16.34
C THR A 109 -19.78 1.45 17.17
N GLY A 110 -19.80 1.69 18.48
CA GLY A 110 -18.64 1.43 19.34
C GLY A 110 -18.15 -0.02 19.30
N MET A 111 -19.09 -0.98 19.31
CA MET A 111 -18.79 -2.42 19.21
C MET A 111 -18.27 -2.80 17.82
N GLU A 112 -18.90 -2.30 16.75
CA GLU A 112 -18.44 -2.53 15.36
C GLU A 112 -17.03 -1.97 15.14
N ARG A 113 -16.72 -0.82 15.73
CA ARG A 113 -15.39 -0.22 15.67
C ARG A 113 -14.35 -1.10 16.37
N ALA A 114 -14.67 -1.65 17.55
CA ALA A 114 -13.78 -2.56 18.26
C ALA A 114 -13.51 -3.83 17.45
N ILE A 115 -14.55 -4.44 16.88
CA ILE A 115 -14.43 -5.62 16.01
C ILE A 115 -13.59 -5.28 14.77
N THR A 116 -13.84 -4.13 14.14
CA THR A 116 -13.08 -3.68 12.96
C THR A 116 -11.59 -3.53 13.27
N TRP A 117 -11.24 -2.96 14.42
CA TRP A 117 -9.84 -2.84 14.85
C TRP A 117 -9.20 -4.19 15.17
N LEU A 118 -9.92 -5.09 15.83
CA LEU A 118 -9.44 -6.45 16.10
C LEU A 118 -9.17 -7.20 14.79
N LEU A 119 -10.10 -7.14 13.84
CA LEU A 119 -9.94 -7.76 12.52
C LEU A 119 -8.79 -7.11 11.74
N ALA A 120 -8.68 -5.79 11.74
CA ALA A 120 -7.59 -5.07 11.08
C ALA A 120 -6.22 -5.45 11.66
N GLY A 121 -6.12 -5.51 13.00
CA GLY A 121 -4.91 -5.95 13.70
C GLY A 121 -4.56 -7.41 13.39
N GLY A 122 -5.57 -8.30 13.40
CA GLY A 122 -5.40 -9.71 13.05
C GLY A 122 -4.94 -9.90 11.60
N LEU A 123 -5.56 -9.22 10.65
CA LEU A 123 -5.16 -9.24 9.23
C LEU A 123 -3.76 -8.68 9.02
N PHE A 124 -3.41 -7.61 9.74
CA PHE A 124 -2.07 -7.04 9.70
C PHE A 124 -1.02 -8.03 10.20
N ALA A 125 -1.26 -8.67 11.35
CA ALA A 125 -0.37 -9.68 11.91
C ALA A 125 -0.25 -10.92 11.00
N ALA A 126 -1.37 -11.40 10.45
CA ALA A 126 -1.39 -12.52 9.53
C ALA A 126 -0.63 -12.22 8.23
N ASN A 127 -0.82 -11.02 7.65
CA ASN A 127 -0.07 -10.59 6.48
C ASN A 127 1.42 -10.44 6.78
N TRP A 128 1.78 -9.92 7.95
CA TRP A 128 3.19 -9.79 8.31
C TRP A 128 3.86 -11.16 8.49
N ALA A 129 3.19 -12.11 9.14
CA ALA A 129 3.65 -13.49 9.20
C ALA A 129 3.81 -14.10 7.80
N TYR A 130 2.82 -13.90 6.91
CA TYR A 130 2.91 -14.33 5.52
C TYR A 130 4.14 -13.75 4.81
N VAL A 131 4.40 -12.45 4.95
CA VAL A 131 5.56 -11.80 4.35
C VAL A 131 6.87 -12.34 4.92
N ILE A 132 6.93 -12.65 6.22
CA ILE A 132 8.12 -13.26 6.85
C ILE A 132 8.40 -14.66 6.26
N PHE A 133 7.38 -15.51 6.16
CA PHE A 133 7.59 -16.91 5.78
C PHE A 133 7.65 -17.18 4.28
N TYR A 134 6.96 -16.39 3.46
CA TYR A 134 6.77 -16.68 2.02
C TYR A 134 7.40 -15.67 1.07
N VAL A 135 7.81 -14.50 1.57
CA VAL A 135 8.35 -13.39 0.75
C VAL A 135 9.75 -12.97 1.19
N GLY A 136 10.03 -13.10 2.48
CA GLY A 136 11.29 -12.78 3.16
C GLY A 136 12.51 -13.40 2.52
#